data_AF-A0A6B3HXX7-F1
#
_entry.id   AF-A0A6B3HXX7-F1
#
_cell.length_a   1.000
_cell.length_b   1.000
_cell.length_c   1.000
_cell.angle_alpha   90.00
_cell.angle_beta   90.00
_cell.angle_gamma   90.00
#
_symmetry.space_group_name_H-M   'P 1'
#
loop_
_entity.id
_entity.type
_entity.pdbx_description
1 polymer ?
#
loop_
_entity_poly.entity_id
_entity_poly.type
_entity_poly.pdbx_seq_one_letter_code
_entity_poly.pdbx_strand_id
1 'polypeptide(L)' 'RVLVTTAGAVFCGWDGAEPTPSALVRGERLQPDVRARLEPHTAGGWRVVSERLTLTVSPTGTVELCTPGGVLLRRDL' A
#
# COMPACT_ATOMS: atom_id res chain seq x y z
N ARG A 1 10.35 -1.49 -4.67
CA ARG A 1 10.75 -2.61 -3.77
C ARG A 1 9.79 -2.63 -2.59
N VAL A 2 9.54 -3.79 -1.96
CA VAL A 2 8.56 -3.91 -0.86
C VAL A 2 9.21 -4.59 0.35
N LEU A 3 8.97 -4.05 1.54
CA LEU A 3 9.33 -4.67 2.82
C LEU A 3 8.06 -4.85 3.66
N VAL A 4 7.90 -6.04 4.20
CA VAL A 4 6.79 -6.39 5.11
C VAL A 4 7.39 -6.73 6.46
N THR A 5 6.98 -6.01 7.49
CA THR A 5 7.44 -6.28 8.86
C THR A 5 6.70 -7.48 9.47
N THR A 6 7.30 -8.08 10.50
CA THR A 6 6.65 -9.13 11.30
C THR A 6 5.33 -8.67 11.95
N ALA A 7 5.10 -7.37 12.04
CA ALA A 7 3.87 -6.76 12.55
C ALA A 7 2.84 -6.42 11.46
N GLY A 8 3.11 -6.75 10.19
CA GLY A 8 2.18 -6.54 9.07
C GLY A 8 2.21 -5.15 8.43
N ALA A 9 3.10 -4.24 8.86
CA ALA A 9 3.31 -2.98 8.16
C ALA A 9 4.03 -3.20 6.82
N VAL A 10 3.55 -2.53 5.77
CA VAL A 10 4.08 -2.60 4.40
C VAL A 10 4.75 -1.26 4.07
N PHE A 11 6.02 -1.33 3.64
CA PHE A 11 6.77 -0.18 3.14
C PHE A 11 7.06 -0.38 1.66
N CYS A 12 6.84 0.67 0.87
CA CYS A 12 7.10 0.68 -0.56
C CYS A 12 8.19 1.70 -0.86
N GLY A 13 9.29 1.24 -1.46
CA GLY A 13 10.39 2.08 -1.93
C GLY A 13 10.20 2.40 -3.41
N TRP A 14 10.33 3.67 -3.77
CA TRP A 14 10.18 4.23 -5.12
C TRP A 14 11.46 4.96 -5.57
N ASP A 15 11.69 5.10 -6.87
CA ASP A 15 12.79 5.89 -7.46
C ASP A 15 14.19 5.52 -6.91
N GLY A 16 14.43 4.22 -6.71
CA GLY A 16 15.68 3.71 -6.13
C GLY A 16 15.79 3.85 -4.60
N ALA A 17 14.80 4.45 -3.94
CA ALA A 17 14.71 4.48 -2.49
C ALA A 17 14.36 3.10 -1.92
N GLU A 18 14.98 2.77 -0.79
CA GLU A 18 14.67 1.55 -0.05
C GLU A 18 13.26 1.63 0.59
N PRO A 19 12.54 0.49 0.72
CA PRO A 19 11.27 0.41 1.44
C PRO A 19 11.51 0.41 2.95
N THR A 20 12.17 1.43 3.47
CA THR A 20 12.39 1.63 4.90
C THR A 20 11.43 2.69 5.42
N PRO A 21 11.11 2.70 6.73
CA PRO A 21 10.38 3.81 7.31
C PRO A 21 11.10 5.13 6.99
N SER A 22 10.36 6.13 6.52
CA SER A 22 10.91 7.48 6.40
C SER A 22 11.45 7.91 7.77
N ALA A 23 12.58 8.64 7.80
CA ALA A 23 13.11 9.19 9.05
C ALA A 23 12.10 10.12 9.79
N LEU A 24 11.06 10.58 9.09
CA LEU A 24 9.93 11.33 9.65
C LEU A 24 8.88 10.44 10.32
N VAL A 25 8.81 9.16 9.94
CA VAL A 25 8.11 8.13 10.70
C VAL A 25 9.02 7.79 11.89
N ARG A 26 8.97 8.63 12.93
CA ARG A 26 9.59 8.29 14.23
C ARG A 26 9.09 6.89 14.59
N GLY A 27 10.00 6.00 14.97
CA GLY A 27 9.74 4.58 15.25
C GLY A 27 8.80 4.30 16.43
N GLU A 28 7.97 5.25 16.81
CA GLU A 28 6.72 4.95 17.48
C GLU A 28 5.92 4.06 16.53
N ARG A 29 5.65 2.84 16.99
CA ARG A 29 4.82 1.86 16.30
C ARG A 29 3.43 2.46 16.13
N LEU A 30 3.23 3.20 15.04
CA LEU A 30 1.93 3.77 14.69
C LEU A 30 0.96 2.59 14.62
N GLN A 31 -0.09 2.63 15.45
CA GLN A 31 -1.12 1.61 15.38
C GLN A 31 -1.69 1.63 13.96
N PRO A 32 -1.89 0.45 13.33
CA PRO A 32 -2.53 0.38 12.03
C PRO A 32 -3.84 1.16 12.05
N ASP A 33 -4.10 1.96 11.02
CA ASP A 33 -5.39 2.65 10.93
C ASP A 33 -6.48 1.60 10.80
N VAL A 34 -7.36 1.52 11.79
CA VAL A 34 -8.47 0.56 11.84
C VAL A 34 -9.51 0.79 10.73
N ARG A 35 -9.35 1.79 9.87
CA ARG A 35 -10.16 1.98 8.66
C ARG A 35 -9.51 1.42 7.40
N ALA A 36 -8.24 1.02 7.46
CA ALA A 36 -7.54 0.37 6.36
C ALA A 36 -7.57 -1.15 6.50
N ARG A 37 -7.89 -1.86 5.42
CA ARG A 37 -7.97 -3.33 5.39
C ARG A 37 -7.21 -3.86 4.18
N LEU A 38 -6.45 -4.93 4.38
CA LEU A 38 -5.86 -5.71 3.29
C LEU A 38 -6.84 -6.79 2.86
N GLU A 39 -7.13 -6.87 1.57
CA GLU A 39 -8.10 -7.80 0.99
C GLU A 39 -7.55 -8.42 -0.29
N PRO A 40 -7.95 -9.65 -0.64
CA PRO A 40 -7.70 -10.19 -1.98
C PRO A 40 -8.43 -9.35 -3.04
N HIS A 41 -7.77 -9.11 -4.17
CA HIS A 41 -8.38 -8.39 -5.28
C HIS A 41 -9.05 -9.37 -6.25
N THR A 42 -10.20 -8.99 -6.83
CA THR A 42 -11.03 -9.87 -7.68
C THR A 42 -10.33 -10.27 -8.99
N ALA A 43 -9.48 -9.41 -9.53
CA ALA A 43 -8.63 -9.71 -10.69
C ALA A 43 -7.33 -10.47 -10.34
N GLY A 44 -7.23 -11.01 -9.12
CA GLY A 44 -5.99 -11.53 -8.54
C GLY A 44 -5.12 -10.44 -7.92
N GLY A 45 -4.13 -10.86 -7.13
CA GLY A 45 -3.29 -9.94 -6.35
C GLY A 45 -3.96 -9.52 -5.04
N TRP A 46 -3.67 -8.32 -4.56
CA TRP A 46 -4.21 -7.81 -3.30
C TRP A 46 -4.54 -6.32 -3.38
N ARG A 47 -5.38 -5.85 -2.47
CA ARG A 47 -5.71 -4.44 -2.32
C ARG A 47 -5.69 -4.00 -0.86
N VAL A 48 -5.30 -2.76 -0.61
CA VAL A 48 -5.60 -2.06 0.64
C VAL A 48 -6.80 -1.16 0.37
N VAL A 49 -7.89 -1.40 1.09
CA VAL A 49 -9.09 -0.57 1.05
C VAL A 49 -9.11 0.32 2.28
N SER A 50 -9.39 1.59 2.08
CA SER A 50 -9.68 2.53 3.16
C SER A 50 -10.81 3.47 2.74
N GLU A 51 -11.35 4.20 3.70
CA GLU A 51 -12.34 5.27 3.44
C GLU A 51 -11.77 6.42 2.58
N ARG A 52 -10.44 6.51 2.42
CA ARG A 52 -9.77 7.63 1.73
C ARG A 52 -9.23 7.27 0.36
N LEU A 53 -8.81 6.03 0.17
CA LEU A 53 -8.23 5.52 -1.07
C LEU A 53 -8.26 3.99 -1.12
N THR A 54 -8.08 3.46 -2.32
CA THR A 54 -7.73 2.06 -2.56
C THR A 54 -6.35 1.99 -3.20
N LEU A 55 -5.51 1.06 -2.75
CA LEU A 55 -4.28 0.68 -3.41
C LEU A 55 -4.42 -0.76 -3.88
N THR A 56 -4.20 -1.04 -5.15
CA THR A 56 -4.23 -2.40 -5.72
C THR A 56 -2.85 -2.78 -6.21
N VAL A 57 -2.44 -4.01 -5.95
CA VAL A 57 -1.25 -4.63 -6.56
C VAL A 57 -1.69 -5.86 -7.33
N SER A 58 -1.48 -5.84 -8.63
CA SER A 58 -1.84 -6.94 -9.53
C SER A 58 -0.90 -8.15 -9.35
N PRO A 59 -1.27 -9.33 -9.86
CA PRO A 59 -0.38 -10.49 -9.89
C PRO A 59 0.93 -10.25 -10.65
N THR A 60 0.92 -9.33 -11.61
CA THR A 60 2.09 -8.98 -12.43
C THR A 60 2.90 -7.83 -11.86
N GLY A 61 2.54 -7.29 -10.70
CA GLY A 61 3.28 -6.23 -10.01
C GLY A 61 2.83 -4.80 -10.30
N THR A 62 1.83 -4.61 -11.17
CA THR A 62 1.24 -3.29 -11.42
C THR A 62 0.61 -2.74 -10.15
N VAL A 63 0.90 -1.48 -9.82
CA VAL A 63 0.38 -0.78 -8.65
C VAL A 63 -0.56 0.33 -9.07
N GLU A 64 -1.77 0.34 -8.56
CA GLU A 64 -2.77 1.37 -8.81
C GLU A 64 -3.24 2.02 -7.51
N LEU A 65 -3.38 3.35 -7.52
CA LEU A 65 -3.95 4.15 -6.45
C LEU A 65 -5.21 4.81 -6.96
N CYS A 66 -6.33 4.59 -6.28
CA CYS A 66 -7.64 5.10 -6.64
C CYS A 66 -8.30 5.82 -5.48
N THR A 67 -9.18 6.78 -5.78
CA THR A 67 -10.15 7.30 -4.81
C THR A 67 -11.12 6.20 -4.36
N PRO A 68 -11.89 6.39 -3.26
CA PRO A 68 -12.90 5.40 -2.84
C PRO A 68 -13.98 5.15 -3.91
N GLY A 69 -14.23 6.13 -4.78
CA GLY A 69 -15.15 6.01 -5.93
C GLY A 69 -14.55 5.33 -7.16
N GLY A 70 -13.31 4.81 -7.08
CA GLY A 70 -12.66 4.09 -8.18
C GLY A 70 -11.94 4.96 -9.22
N VAL A 71 -11.88 6.28 -9.02
CA VAL A 71 -11.10 7.17 -9.92
C VAL A 71 -9.62 6.92 -9.72
N LEU A 72 -8.90 6.57 -10.80
CA LEU A 72 -7.46 6.36 -10.80
C LEU A 72 -6.70 7.68 -10.57
N LEU A 73 -5.87 7.71 -9.53
CA LEU A 73 -4.99 8.83 -9.18
C LEU A 73 -3.57 8.61 -9.72
N ARG A 74 -3.06 7.36 -9.67
CA ARG A 74 -1.74 6.99 -10.17
C ARG A 74 -1.68 5.50 -10.52
N ARG A 75 -0.87 5.17 -11.52
CA ARG A 75 -0.55 3.80 -11.92
C ARG A 75 0.95 3.66 -12.17
N ASP A 76 1.51 2.54 -11.74
CA ASP A 76 2.89 2.12 -11.98
C ASP A 76 2.87 0.68 -12.50
N LEU A 77 3.67 0.37 -13.54
CA LEU A 77 3.55 -0.87 -14.32
C LEU A 77 4.60 -1.91 -13.92
#